data_AF-A0A290XCF6-F1
#
_entry.id   AF-A0A290XCF6-F1
#
_cell.length_a   1.000
_cell.length_b   1.000
_cell.length_c   1.000
_cell.angle_alpha   90.00
_cell.angle_beta   90.00
_cell.angle_gamma   90.00
#
_symmetry.space_group_name_H-M   'P 1'
#
loop_
_entity.id
_entity.type
_entity.pdbx_description
1 polymer ?
#
loop_
_entity_poly.entity_id
_entity_poly.type
_entity_poly.pdbx_seq_one_letter_code
_entity_poly.pdbx_strand_id
1 'polypeptide(L)'
;MSAASPETLSNAEIAREIQSLQARAFERYEDAALQAEADPGRAELIYAKAERDTAPWIARASALNDERVARYRRRARRWRNAALAMGAVGALVIVWMLSLAA
;
A
#
# COMPACT_ATOMS: atom_id res chain seq x y z
N MET A 1 -18.55 12.50 4.00
CA MET A 1 -18.14 12.05 2.66
C MET A 1 -17.63 10.62 2.79
N SER A 2 -18.30 9.63 2.19
CA SER A 2 -17.75 8.27 2.11
C SER A 2 -16.54 8.29 1.20
N ALA A 3 -15.35 8.06 1.77
CA ALA A 3 -14.16 7.81 0.96
C ALA A 3 -14.39 6.50 0.20
N ALA A 4 -14.22 6.51 -1.12
CA ALA A 4 -14.43 5.34 -1.97
C ALA A 4 -13.60 4.15 -1.48
N SER A 5 -14.13 2.94 -1.50
CA SER A 5 -13.38 1.81 -0.97
C SER A 5 -12.11 1.51 -1.80
N PRO A 6 -10.98 1.10 -1.19
CA PRO A 6 -9.72 0.86 -1.89
C PRO A 6 -9.85 -0.08 -3.10
N GLU A 7 -10.73 -1.06 -3.01
CA GLU A 7 -11.01 -2.05 -4.05
C GLU A 7 -11.62 -1.47 -5.32
N THR A 8 -12.32 -0.33 -5.24
CA THR A 8 -12.97 0.29 -6.40
C THR A 8 -12.07 1.26 -7.16
N LEU A 9 -10.92 1.63 -6.57
CA LEU A 9 -10.00 2.60 -7.15
C LEU A 9 -8.96 1.93 -8.05
N SER A 10 -8.62 2.58 -9.17
CA SER A 10 -7.47 2.23 -9.99
C SER A 10 -6.16 2.51 -9.26
N ASN A 11 -5.06 1.88 -9.68
CA ASN A 11 -3.75 2.11 -9.06
C ASN A 11 -3.29 3.58 -9.15
N ALA A 12 -3.66 4.29 -10.23
CA ALA A 12 -3.32 5.70 -10.39
C ALA A 12 -4.12 6.58 -9.43
N GLU A 13 -5.41 6.29 -9.24
CA GLU A 13 -6.25 6.99 -8.27
C GLU A 13 -5.78 6.74 -6.84
N ILE A 14 -5.44 5.49 -6.50
CA ILE A 14 -4.86 5.17 -5.18
C ILE A 14 -3.58 5.98 -4.95
N ALA A 15 -2.69 6.05 -5.94
CA ALA A 15 -1.45 6.82 -5.82
C ALA A 15 -1.71 8.33 -5.59
N ARG A 16 -2.67 8.91 -6.33
CA ARG A 16 -3.08 10.30 -6.16
C ARG A 16 -3.70 10.55 -4.79
N GLU A 17 -4.56 9.66 -4.32
CA GLU A 17 -5.20 9.79 -3.00
C GLU A 17 -4.16 9.72 -1.88
N ILE A 18 -3.22 8.77 -1.94
CA ILE A 18 -2.10 8.69 -0.98
C ILE A 18 -1.30 9.99 -0.97
N GLN A 19 -0.92 10.51 -2.14
CA GLN A 19 -0.17 11.77 -2.23
C GLN A 19 -0.95 12.94 -1.63
N SER A 20 -2.25 13.05 -1.92
CA SER A 20 -3.10 14.11 -1.36
C SER A 20 -3.22 14.02 0.17
N LEU A 21 -3.31 12.82 0.72
CA LEU A 21 -3.39 12.60 2.17
C LEU A 21 -2.06 12.93 2.85
N GLN A 22 -0.94 12.57 2.22
CA GLN A 22 0.39 12.92 2.69
C GLN A 22 0.64 14.43 2.67
N ALA A 23 0.24 15.12 1.60
CA ALA A 23 0.34 16.58 1.51
C ALA A 23 -0.45 17.27 2.64
N ARG A 24 -1.70 16.85 2.87
CA ARG A 24 -2.52 17.38 3.97
C ARG A 24 -1.93 17.11 5.34
N ALA A 25 -1.37 15.92 5.56
CA ALA A 25 -0.71 15.60 6.81
C ALA A 25 0.52 16.49 7.03
N PHE A 26 1.30 16.71 5.97
CA PHE A 26 2.47 17.58 6.01
C PHE A 26 2.09 19.03 6.32
N GLU A 27 1.13 19.61 5.60
CA GLU A 27 0.60 20.96 5.85
C GLU A 27 0.16 21.10 7.32
N ARG A 28 -0.56 20.10 7.86
CA ARG A 28 -1.04 20.15 9.24
C ARG A 28 0.10 20.14 10.28
N TYR A 29 1.19 19.44 10.00
CA TYR A 29 2.38 19.44 10.85
C TYR A 29 3.20 20.72 10.70
N GLU A 30 3.26 21.30 9.50
CA GLU A 30 3.89 22.60 9.26
C GLU A 30 3.18 23.71 10.04
N ASP A 31 1.84 23.73 9.98
CA ASP A 31 1.02 24.63 10.81
C ASP A 31 1.28 24.44 12.31
N ALA A 32 1.47 23.19 12.73
CA ALA A 32 1.76 22.87 14.12
C ALA A 32 3.16 23.35 14.53
N ALA A 33 4.15 23.26 13.63
CA ALA A 33 5.49 23.77 13.86
C ALA A 33 5.48 25.29 14.02
N LEU A 34 4.79 26.01 13.13
CA LEU A 34 4.63 27.47 13.25
C LEU A 34 3.95 27.89 14.56
N GLN A 35 2.92 27.14 14.99
CA GLN A 35 2.26 27.39 16.27
C GLN A 35 3.16 27.08 17.46
N ALA A 36 3.97 26.02 17.40
CA ALA A 36 4.89 25.64 18.45
C ALA A 36 6.07 26.63 18.56
N GLU A 37 6.52 27.22 17.45
CA GLU A 37 7.51 28.30 17.45
C GLU A 37 6.94 29.57 18.10
N ALA A 38 5.67 29.89 17.84
CA ALA A 38 4.99 31.04 18.43
C ALA A 38 4.67 30.85 19.94
N ASP A 39 4.41 29.62 20.38
CA ASP A 39 4.18 29.27 21.79
C ASP A 39 4.96 28.01 22.21
N PRO A 40 6.27 28.15 22.50
CA PRO A 40 7.14 27.02 22.81
C PRO A 40 6.72 26.26 24.08
N GLY A 41 6.09 26.96 25.04
CA GLY A 41 5.62 26.34 26.29
C GLY A 41 4.49 25.35 26.08
N ARG A 42 3.80 25.39 24.93
CA ARG A 42 2.72 24.49 24.55
C ARG A 42 3.06 23.59 23.37
N ALA A 43 4.30 23.59 22.90
CA ALA A 43 4.75 22.85 21.72
C ALA A 43 4.32 21.37 21.75
N GLU A 44 4.51 20.68 22.88
CA GLU A 44 4.11 19.28 23.02
C GLU A 44 2.61 19.05 22.80
N LEU A 45 1.76 19.93 23.35
CA LEU A 45 0.31 19.84 23.18
C LEU A 45 -0.11 20.14 21.74
N ILE A 46 0.58 21.07 21.08
CA ILE A 46 0.33 21.46 19.69
C ILE A 46 0.65 20.28 18.75
N TYR A 47 1.81 19.65 18.91
CA TYR A 47 2.18 18.46 18.14
C TYR A 47 1.29 17.26 18.45
N ALA A 48 0.97 17.01 19.72
CA ALA A 48 0.06 15.93 20.10
C ALA A 48 -1.37 16.12 19.55
N LYS A 49 -1.79 17.36 19.31
CA LYS A 49 -3.05 17.65 18.61
C LYS A 49 -2.90 17.38 17.11
N ALA A 50 -1.82 17.86 16.49
CA ALA A 50 -1.55 17.61 15.07
C ALA A 50 -1.49 16.11 14.75
N GLU A 51 -0.85 15.30 15.60
CA GLU A 51 -0.79 13.86 15.44
C GLU A 51 -2.16 13.18 15.51
N ARG A 52 -3.02 13.61 16.45
CA ARG A 52 -4.40 13.11 16.52
C ARG A 52 -5.22 13.50 15.29
N ASP A 53 -5.00 14.71 14.77
CA ASP A 53 -5.70 15.23 13.59
C ASP A 53 -5.28 14.48 12.31
N THR A 54 -3.99 14.11 12.18
CA THR A 54 -3.44 13.43 11.00
C THR A 54 -3.56 11.90 11.05
N ALA A 55 -3.69 11.30 12.22
CA ALA A 55 -3.88 9.85 12.41
C ALA A 55 -4.89 9.20 11.46
N PRO A 56 -6.13 9.73 11.25
CA PRO A 56 -7.07 9.12 10.31
C PRO A 56 -6.59 9.17 8.85
N TRP A 57 -5.85 10.21 8.45
CA TRP A 57 -5.30 10.32 7.09
C TRP A 57 -4.17 9.34 6.87
N ILE A 58 -3.30 9.17 7.87
CA ILE A 58 -2.22 8.18 7.84
C ILE A 58 -2.80 6.77 7.76
N ALA A 59 -3.79 6.44 8.59
CA ALA A 59 -4.45 5.13 8.57
C ALA A 59 -5.08 4.84 7.20
N ARG A 60 -5.72 5.85 6.60
CA ARG A 60 -6.31 5.75 5.25
C ARG A 60 -5.25 5.54 4.18
N ALA A 61 -4.15 6.30 4.21
CA ALA A 61 -3.04 6.14 3.28
C ALA A 61 -2.38 4.76 3.38
N SER A 62 -2.23 4.22 4.59
CA SER A 62 -1.72 2.87 4.82
C SER A 62 -2.65 1.80 4.24
N ALA A 63 -3.96 1.89 4.49
CA ALA A 63 -4.93 0.94 3.94
C ALA A 63 -4.92 0.91 2.39
N LEU A 64 -4.79 2.09 1.77
CA LEU A 64 -4.65 2.23 0.33
C LEU A 64 -3.34 1.61 -0.20
N ASN A 65 -2.23 1.78 0.52
CA ASN A 65 -0.95 1.19 0.16
C ASN A 65 -0.97 -0.35 0.30
N ASP A 66 -1.61 -0.86 1.35
CA ASP A 66 -1.76 -2.30 1.58
C ASP A 66 -2.53 -2.96 0.43
N GLU A 67 -3.58 -2.33 -0.09
CA GLU A 67 -4.31 -2.84 -1.25
C GLU A 67 -3.42 -2.87 -2.51
N ARG A 68 -2.58 -1.85 -2.73
CA ARG A 68 -1.59 -1.88 -3.83
C ARG A 68 -0.64 -3.06 -3.68
N VAL A 69 -0.07 -3.26 -2.50
CA VAL A 69 0.83 -4.39 -2.21
C VAL A 69 0.10 -5.72 -2.41
N ALA A 70 -1.15 -5.84 -1.96
CA ALA A 70 -1.97 -7.03 -2.15
C ALA A 70 -2.18 -7.35 -3.64
N ARG A 71 -2.45 -6.33 -4.48
CA ARG A 71 -2.55 -6.50 -5.94
C ARG A 71 -1.25 -7.01 -6.56
N TYR A 72 -0.11 -6.44 -6.18
CA TYR A 72 1.20 -6.92 -6.65
C TYR A 72 1.49 -8.35 -6.20
N ARG A 73 1.21 -8.69 -4.94
CA ARG A 73 1.34 -10.07 -4.42
C ARG A 73 0.45 -11.05 -5.17
N ARG A 74 -0.79 -10.67 -5.49
CA ARG A 74 -1.71 -11.49 -6.30
C ARG A 74 -1.12 -11.76 -7.69
N ARG A 75 -0.56 -10.75 -8.35
CA ARG A 75 0.10 -10.91 -9.66
C ARG A 75 1.34 -11.80 -9.58
N ALA A 76 2.19 -11.60 -8.56
CA ALA A 76 3.38 -12.43 -8.33
C ALA A 76 3.01 -13.91 -8.09
N ARG A 77 1.94 -14.17 -7.31
CA ARG A 77 1.45 -15.54 -7.10
C ARG A 77 0.99 -16.20 -8.41
N ARG A 78 0.32 -15.47 -9.31
CA ARG A 78 -0.09 -16.01 -10.62
C ARG A 78 1.12 -16.42 -11.45
N TRP A 79 2.15 -15.58 -11.51
CA TRP A 79 3.39 -15.89 -12.22
C TRP A 79 4.11 -17.11 -11.62
N ARG A 80 4.19 -17.18 -10.29
CA ARG A 80 4.76 -18.35 -9.60
C ARG A 80 4.00 -19.63 -9.97
N ASN A 81 2.67 -19.59 -9.95
CA ASN A 81 1.84 -20.75 -10.30
C ASN A 81 2.03 -21.17 -11.77
N ALA A 82 2.15 -20.20 -12.70
CA ALA A 82 2.43 -20.49 -14.10
C ALA A 82 3.80 -21.17 -14.28
N ALA A 83 4.84 -20.67 -13.60
CA ALA A 83 6.17 -21.28 -13.64
C ALA A 83 6.17 -22.72 -13.10
N LEU A 84 5.47 -22.97 -11.98
CA LEU A 84 5.32 -24.32 -11.43
C LEU A 84 4.56 -25.25 -12.39
N ALA A 85 3.50 -24.76 -13.04
CA ALA A 85 2.75 -25.54 -14.02
C ALA A 85 3.62 -25.93 -15.23
N MET A 86 4.41 -24.99 -15.75
CA MET A 86 5.36 -25.29 -16.85
C MET A 86 6.39 -26.34 -16.44
N GLY A 87 6.95 -26.23 -15.22
CA GLY A 87 7.87 -27.23 -14.68
C GLY A 87 7.23 -28.61 -14.53
N ALA A 88 5.99 -28.67 -14.02
CA ALA A 88 5.25 -29.92 -13.87
C ALA A 88 4.96 -30.58 -15.22
N VAL A 89 4.51 -29.81 -16.22
CA VAL A 89 4.28 -30.33 -17.59
C VAL A 89 5.58 -30.85 -18.20
N GLY A 90 6.69 -30.09 -18.09
CA GLY A 90 7.99 -30.53 -18.59
C GLY A 90 8.47 -31.82 -17.94
N ALA A 91 8.34 -31.93 -16.61
CA ALA A 91 8.68 -33.15 -15.88
C ALA A 91 7.84 -34.35 -16.34
N LEU A 92 6.53 -34.13 -16.57
CA LEU A 92 5.60 -35.18 -17.01
C LEU A 92 5.94 -35.67 -18.42
N VAL A 93 6.33 -34.78 -19.33
CA VAL A 93 6.82 -35.14 -20.67
C VAL A 93 8.09 -36.00 -20.59
N ILE A 94 9.06 -35.62 -19.74
CA ILE A 94 10.29 -36.39 -19.56
C ILE A 94 9.99 -37.81 -19.05
N VAL A 95 9.14 -37.92 -18.02
CA VAL A 95 8.74 -39.23 -17.47
C VAL A 95 8.03 -40.07 -18.53
N TRP A 96 7.13 -39.46 -19.31
CA TRP A 96 6.44 -40.15 -20.40
C TRP A 96 7.42 -40.67 -21.46
N MET A 97 8.39 -39.86 -21.90
CA MET A 97 9.41 -40.28 -22.85
C MET A 97 10.26 -41.43 -22.31
N LEU A 98 10.65 -41.39 -21.03
CA LEU A 98 11.39 -42.48 -20.39
C LEU A 98 10.57 -43.77 -20.31
N SER A 99 9.26 -43.67 -20.07
CA SER A 99 8.38 -44.83 -20.03
C SER A 99 8.14 -45.47 -21.41
N LEU A 100 8.25 -44.70 -22.51
CA LEU A 100 8.20 -45.24 -23.87
C LEU A 100 9.53 -45.88 -24.30
N ALA A 101 10.64 -45.49 -23.67
CA ALA A 101 11.98 -45.96 -24.01
C ALA A 101 12.40 -47.23 -23.22
N ALA A 102 11.59 -47.65 -22.25
CA ALA A 102 11.76 -48.87 -21.46
C ALA A 102 10.88 -50.00 -22.00
#